data_AF-A0A2S2DNT3-F1
#
_entry.id   AF-A0A2S2DNT3-F1
#
_cell.length_a   1.000
_cell.length_b   1.000
_cell.length_c   1.000
_cell.angle_alpha   90.00
_cell.angle_beta   90.00
_cell.angle_gamma   90.00
#
_symmetry.space_group_name_H-M   'P 1'
#
loop_
_entity.id
_entity.type
_entity.pdbx_description
1 polymer ?
#
loop_
_entity_poly.entity_id
_entity_poly.type
_entity_poly.pdbx_seq_one_letter_code
_entity_poly.pdbx_strand_id
1 'polypeptide(L)'
;MMGTMTRDERAGYTLSFADFDIEPRLRRLSRGGAVVRIGARAFDILWLLAEAPGQVLEHRYLLERAWAGRVVGEANLRVQIAALRRALDVEGVERYILNVPGRGYLLTAAVVRR
;
A
#
# COMPACT_ATOMS: atom_id res chain seq x y z
N MET A 1 -10.19 -19.66 -4.68
CA MET A 1 -9.93 -19.37 -6.11
C MET A 1 -9.98 -17.86 -6.33
N MET A 2 -8.96 -17.11 -5.90
CA MET A 2 -8.90 -15.65 -6.02
C MET A 2 -8.16 -15.30 -7.31
N GLY A 3 -8.87 -14.65 -8.23
CA GLY A 3 -8.40 -14.30 -9.57
C GLY A 3 -7.11 -13.48 -9.55
N THR A 4 -6.29 -13.73 -10.56
CA THR A 4 -5.13 -12.91 -10.92
C THR A 4 -5.61 -11.50 -11.25
N MET A 5 -5.56 -10.57 -10.29
CA MET A 5 -5.80 -9.16 -10.61
C MET A 5 -4.64 -8.68 -11.48
N THR A 6 -4.90 -8.60 -12.77
CA THR A 6 -4.05 -7.94 -13.76
C THR A 6 -3.89 -6.47 -13.37
N ARG A 7 -2.83 -5.84 -13.87
CA ARG A 7 -2.47 -4.43 -13.63
C ARG A 7 -3.58 -3.42 -14.01
N ASP A 8 -4.65 -3.89 -14.65
CA ASP A 8 -5.70 -3.16 -15.36
C ASP A 8 -7.06 -3.13 -14.62
N GLU A 9 -7.30 -3.98 -13.60
CA GLU A 9 -8.56 -3.98 -12.81
C GLU A 9 -8.52 -3.01 -11.62
N ARG A 10 -7.84 -1.88 -11.79
CA ARG A 10 -7.82 -0.84 -10.77
C ARG A 10 -9.21 -0.21 -10.68
N ALA A 11 -9.87 -0.50 -9.57
CA ALA A 11 -11.17 0.00 -9.17
C ALA A 11 -11.49 1.40 -9.70
N GLY A 12 -12.73 1.60 -10.18
CA GLY A 12 -13.25 2.91 -10.58
C GLY A 12 -13.50 3.87 -9.41
N TYR A 13 -12.99 3.58 -8.22
CA TYR A 13 -13.16 4.36 -7.00
C TYR A 13 -11.81 4.78 -6.41
N THR A 14 -11.83 5.84 -5.62
CA THR A 14 -10.70 6.34 -4.84
C THR A 14 -10.76 5.77 -3.43
N LEU A 15 -9.62 5.43 -2.86
CA LEU A 15 -9.52 5.11 -1.44
C LEU A 15 -8.96 6.31 -0.69
N SER A 16 -9.65 6.76 0.35
CA SER A 16 -9.18 7.84 1.20
C SER A 16 -8.92 7.36 2.62
N PHE A 17 -7.85 7.84 3.23
CA PHE A 17 -7.56 7.63 4.65
C PHE A 17 -6.81 8.83 5.22
N ALA A 18 -7.21 9.30 6.40
CA ALA A 18 -6.74 10.58 6.94
C ALA A 18 -6.82 11.69 5.86
N ASP A 19 -5.71 12.38 5.57
CA ASP A 19 -5.63 13.43 4.54
C ASP A 19 -5.21 12.90 3.17
N PHE A 20 -5.10 11.57 3.00
CA PHE A 20 -4.59 10.94 1.79
C PHE A 20 -5.70 10.43 0.90
N ASP A 21 -5.51 10.62 -0.41
CA ASP A 21 -6.32 10.03 -1.47
C ASP A 21 -5.45 9.16 -2.38
N ILE A 22 -5.89 7.91 -2.58
CA ILE A 22 -5.26 6.93 -3.45
C ILE A 22 -6.13 6.78 -4.69
N GLU A 23 -5.67 7.32 -5.81
CA GLU A 23 -6.35 7.27 -7.10
C GLU A 23 -5.72 6.18 -7.98
N PRO A 24 -6.31 4.98 -8.08
CA PRO A 24 -5.64 3.83 -8.62
C PRO A 24 -5.44 3.93 -10.14
N ARG A 25 -6.41 4.53 -10.87
CA ARG A 25 -6.33 4.77 -12.32
C ARG A 25 -5.15 5.67 -12.70
N LEU A 26 -4.91 6.70 -11.91
CA LEU A 26 -3.80 7.65 -12.12
C LEU A 26 -2.50 7.19 -11.45
N ARG A 27 -2.54 6.10 -10.68
CA ARG A 27 -1.45 5.66 -9.80
C ARG A 27 -0.94 6.79 -8.90
N ARG A 28 -1.85 7.62 -8.41
CA ARG A 28 -1.53 8.87 -7.72
C ARG A 28 -1.90 8.76 -6.25
N LEU A 29 -0.95 9.15 -5.40
CA LEU A 29 -1.19 9.43 -3.99
C LEU A 29 -1.19 10.95 -3.83
N SER A 30 -2.21 11.49 -3.16
CA SER A 30 -2.30 12.91 -2.83
C SER A 30 -2.48 13.07 -1.33
N ARG A 31 -1.99 14.17 -0.75
CA ARG A 31 -2.22 14.57 0.65
C ARG A 31 -2.76 16.00 0.66
N GLY A 32 -3.99 16.18 1.15
CA GLY A 32 -4.64 17.50 1.11
C GLY A 32 -4.68 18.11 -0.30
N GLY A 33 -4.83 17.27 -1.33
CA GLY A 33 -4.81 17.68 -2.74
C GLY A 33 -3.43 17.82 -3.39
N ALA A 34 -2.33 17.82 -2.63
CA ALA A 34 -0.97 17.87 -3.17
C ALA A 34 -0.42 16.48 -3.49
N VAL A 35 0.23 16.30 -4.64
CA VAL A 35 0.78 15.00 -5.06
C VAL A 35 1.94 14.58 -4.16
N VAL A 36 1.85 13.37 -3.60
CA VAL A 36 2.92 12.71 -2.84
C VAL A 36 3.63 11.72 -3.75
N ARG A 37 4.91 11.97 -4.03
CA ARG A 37 5.70 11.12 -4.91
C ARG A 37 6.09 9.83 -4.20
N ILE A 38 5.59 8.71 -4.71
CA ILE A 38 5.99 7.37 -4.29
C ILE A 38 6.31 6.50 -5.51
N GLY A 39 7.19 5.52 -5.33
CA GLY A 39 7.54 4.57 -6.38
C GLY A 39 6.37 3.67 -6.76
N ALA A 40 6.40 3.10 -7.97
CA ALA A 40 5.33 2.23 -8.46
C ALA A 40 5.05 1.03 -7.54
N ARG A 41 6.09 0.40 -6.98
CA ARG A 41 5.94 -0.73 -6.06
C ARG A 41 5.40 -0.32 -4.69
N ALA A 42 5.89 0.79 -4.14
CA ALA A 42 5.31 1.40 -2.96
C ALA A 42 3.80 1.67 -3.15
N PHE A 43 3.40 2.22 -4.30
CA PHE A 43 1.98 2.41 -4.63
C PHE A 43 1.20 1.09 -4.65
N ASP A 44 1.74 0.05 -5.29
CA ASP A 44 1.07 -1.26 -5.38
C ASP A 44 0.83 -1.85 -3.98
N ILE A 45 1.82 -1.75 -3.08
CA ILE A 45 1.71 -2.21 -1.69
C ILE A 45 0.69 -1.37 -0.91
N LEU A 46 0.74 -0.05 -1.04
CA LEU A 46 -0.20 0.84 -0.37
C LEU A 46 -1.64 0.55 -0.78
N TRP A 47 -1.89 0.33 -2.07
CA TRP A 47 -3.20 -0.05 -2.58
C TRP A 47 -3.70 -1.36 -1.96
N LEU A 48 -2.85 -2.39 -1.89
CA LEU A 48 -3.23 -3.67 -1.28
C LEU A 48 -3.60 -3.50 0.20
N LEU A 49 -2.79 -2.75 0.96
CA LEU A 49 -3.05 -2.50 2.37
C LEU A 49 -4.33 -1.66 2.59
N ALA A 50 -4.58 -0.67 1.74
CA ALA A 50 -5.75 0.19 1.81
C ALA A 50 -7.05 -0.51 1.39
N GLU A 51 -6.96 -1.54 0.54
CA GLU A 51 -8.11 -2.40 0.21
C GLU A 51 -8.52 -3.33 1.37
N ALA A 52 -7.62 -3.55 2.34
CA ALA A 52 -7.85 -4.39 3.51
C ALA A 52 -7.45 -3.66 4.82
N PRO A 53 -8.07 -2.50 5.13
CA PRO A 53 -7.70 -1.70 6.29
C PRO A 53 -7.88 -2.49 7.59
N GLY A 54 -6.91 -2.37 8.49
CA GLY A 54 -6.89 -3.09 9.77
C GLY A 54 -6.55 -4.58 9.68
N GLN A 55 -6.38 -5.15 8.47
CA GLN A 55 -6.05 -6.56 8.29
C GLN A 55 -4.55 -6.76 8.05
N VAL A 56 -3.99 -7.81 8.66
CA VAL A 56 -2.59 -8.19 8.44
C VAL A 56 -2.48 -8.88 7.08
N LEU A 57 -1.84 -8.22 6.12
CA LEU A 57 -1.47 -8.82 4.85
C LEU A 57 -0.10 -9.47 4.96
N GLU A 58 -0.05 -10.77 4.66
CA GLU A 58 1.15 -11.58 4.81
C GLU A 58 2.27 -11.16 3.86
N HIS A 59 3.53 -11.32 4.27
CA HIS A 59 4.70 -11.01 3.44
C HIS A 59 4.63 -11.67 2.05
N ARG A 60 4.33 -12.97 1.99
CA ARG A 60 4.21 -13.72 0.73
C ARG A 60 3.14 -13.13 -0.19
N TYR A 61 1.99 -12.78 0.37
CA TYR A 61 0.88 -12.20 -0.39
C TYR A 61 1.27 -10.85 -0.97
N LEU A 62 1.89 -9.98 -0.16
CA LEU A 62 2.36 -8.67 -0.60
C LEU A 62 3.43 -8.79 -1.69
N LEU A 63 4.40 -9.70 -1.54
CA LEU A 63 5.45 -9.96 -2.53
C LEU A 63 4.86 -10.46 -3.85
N GLU A 64 4.02 -11.50 -3.80
CA GLU A 64 3.38 -12.10 -4.97
C GLU A 64 2.55 -11.08 -5.76
N ARG A 65 1.71 -10.31 -5.06
CA ARG A 65 0.79 -9.35 -5.69
C ARG A 65 1.51 -8.10 -6.19
N ALA A 66 2.41 -7.52 -5.40
CA ALA A 66 3.09 -6.30 -5.80
C ALA A 66 4.18 -6.55 -6.86
N TRP A 67 4.69 -7.77 -7.02
CA TRP A 67 5.67 -8.11 -8.07
C TRP A 67 5.16 -9.08 -9.14
N ALA A 68 3.85 -9.33 -9.21
CA ALA A 68 3.21 -10.17 -10.22
C ALA A 68 3.92 -11.54 -10.40
N GLY A 69 4.21 -12.21 -9.28
CA GLY A 69 4.83 -13.54 -9.27
C GLY A 69 6.34 -13.58 -9.55
N ARG A 70 7.05 -12.45 -9.61
CA ARG A 70 8.52 -12.45 -9.67
C ARG A 70 9.12 -12.87 -8.32
N VAL A 71 10.18 -13.66 -8.36
CA VAL A 71 10.93 -14.05 -7.15
C VAL A 71 11.68 -12.82 -6.62
N VAL A 72 11.18 -12.27 -5.52
CA VAL A 72 11.79 -11.15 -4.79
C VAL A 72 11.83 -11.48 -3.30
N GLY A 73 12.96 -11.17 -2.65
CA GLY A 73 13.11 -11.40 -1.21
C GLY A 73 12.43 -10.32 -0.37
N GLU A 74 12.16 -10.64 0.91
CA GLU A 74 11.54 -9.74 1.89
C GLU A 74 12.30 -8.42 2.09
N ALA A 75 13.61 -8.37 1.80
CA ALA A 75 14.38 -7.13 1.83
C ALA A 75 13.79 -6.06 0.89
N ASN A 76 13.28 -6.46 -0.28
CA ASN A 76 12.63 -5.54 -1.21
C ASN A 76 11.33 -4.98 -0.64
N LEU A 77 10.52 -5.84 0.00
CA LEU A 77 9.29 -5.41 0.67
C LEU A 77 9.61 -4.40 1.78
N ARG A 78 10.61 -4.69 2.63
CA ARG A 78 11.07 -3.78 3.68
C ARG A 78 11.50 -2.41 3.14
N VAL A 79 12.21 -2.37 2.00
CA VAL A 79 12.59 -1.10 1.34
C VAL A 79 11.36 -0.30 0.90
N GLN A 80 10.36 -0.96 0.31
CA GLN A 80 9.14 -0.26 -0.11
C GLN A 80 8.30 0.22 1.08
N ILE A 81 8.21 -0.57 2.17
CA ILE A 81 7.54 -0.14 3.41
C ILE A 81 8.25 1.06 4.03
N ALA A 82 9.58 1.07 4.06
CA ALA A 82 10.34 2.24 4.53
C ALA A 82 10.10 3.47 3.65
N ALA A 83 9.99 3.31 2.33
CA ALA A 83 9.63 4.40 1.43
C ALA A 83 8.21 4.93 1.67
N LEU A 84 7.25 4.04 1.95
CA LEU A 84 5.89 4.44 2.31
C LEU A 84 5.85 5.21 3.63
N ARG A 85 6.54 4.73 4.67
CA ARG A 85 6.61 5.43 5.96
C ARG A 85 7.17 6.83 5.80
N ARG A 86 8.27 7.01 5.04
CA ARG A 86 8.82 8.35 4.74
C ARG A 86 7.83 9.27 4.02
N ALA A 87 6.90 8.71 3.23
CA ALA A 87 5.93 9.50 2.46
C ALA A 87 4.64 9.80 3.24
N LEU A 88 4.23 8.90 4.14
CA LEU A 88 2.95 8.95 4.83
C LEU A 88 3.07 9.50 6.26
N ASP A 89 4.14 9.13 6.94
CA ASP A 89 4.35 9.46 8.34
C ASP A 89 5.16 10.75 8.49
N VAL A 90 5.05 11.36 9.68
CA VAL A 90 5.96 12.43 10.11
C VAL A 90 7.22 11.78 10.65
N GLU A 91 8.38 12.42 10.45
CA GLU A 91 9.68 11.87 10.87
C GLU A 91 9.64 11.34 12.32
N GLY A 92 10.00 10.06 12.46
CA GLY A 92 10.10 9.39 13.76
C GLY A 92 8.82 8.75 14.30
N VAL A 93 7.66 8.86 13.63
CA VAL A 93 6.39 8.31 14.13
C VAL A 93 5.75 7.34 13.13
N GLU A 94 5.87 6.03 13.35
CA GLU A 94 5.17 5.03 12.52
C GLU A 94 3.67 5.03 12.84
N ARG A 95 2.87 5.76 12.05
CA ARG A 95 1.45 5.95 12.33
C ARG A 95 0.56 5.03 11.51
N TYR A 96 0.83 4.94 10.20
CA TYR A 96 -0.12 4.33 9.28
C TYR A 96 0.17 2.86 8.96
N ILE A 97 1.43 2.48 8.79
CA ILE A 97 1.79 1.11 8.40
C ILE A 97 2.53 0.43 9.55
N LEU A 98 1.87 -0.55 10.17
CA LEU A 98 2.47 -1.35 11.25
C LEU A 98 3.04 -2.66 10.72
N ASN A 99 4.19 -3.03 11.29
CA ASN A 99 4.80 -4.34 11.12
C ASN A 99 4.22 -5.30 12.16
N VAL A 100 3.79 -6.48 11.71
CA VAL A 100 3.43 -7.61 12.57
C VAL A 100 4.52 -8.66 12.41
N PRO A 101 5.44 -8.79 13.40
CA PRO A 101 6.62 -9.65 13.30
C PRO A 101 6.27 -11.07 12.85
N GLY A 102 7.02 -11.56 11.86
CA GLY A 102 6.85 -12.90 11.30
C GLY A 102 5.57 -13.11 10.47
N ARG A 103 4.71 -12.09 10.33
CA ARG A 103 3.44 -12.21 9.60
C ARG A 103 3.40 -11.31 8.38
N GLY A 104 3.51 -9.99 8.59
CA GLY A 104 3.24 -9.05 7.51
C GLY A 104 3.02 -7.63 7.97
N TYR A 105 2.21 -6.89 7.19
CA TYR A 105 1.94 -5.48 7.43
C TYR A 105 0.43 -5.20 7.40
N LEU A 106 0.00 -4.16 8.10
CA LEU A 106 -1.36 -3.65 8.02
C LEU A 106 -1.37 -2.12 7.93
N LEU A 107 -2.40 -1.57 7.28
CA LEU A 107 -2.74 -0.16 7.37
C LEU A 107 -3.70 0.06 8.56
N THR A 108 -3.31 0.88 9.53
CA THR A 108 -4.09 1.13 10.76
C THR A 108 -5.21 2.14 10.58
N ALA A 109 -5.11 3.00 9.57
CA ALA A 109 -6.11 4.03 9.31
C ALA A 109 -7.42 3.42 8.80
N ALA A 110 -8.53 4.02 9.23
CA ALA A 110 -9.81 3.79 8.59
C ALA A 110 -9.76 4.28 7.14
N VAL A 111 -10.19 3.43 6.21
CA VAL A 111 -10.24 3.74 4.78
C VAL A 111 -11.70 3.84 4.35
N VAL A 112 -12.00 4.87 3.56
CA VAL A 112 -13.30 5.04 2.90
C VAL A 112 -13.16 4.94 1.40
N ARG A 113 -14.16 4.35 0.74
CA ARG A 113 -14.28 4.32 -0.72
C ARG A 113 -15.07 5.54 -1.19
N ARG A 114 -14.54 6.25 -2.18
CA ARG A 114 -15.14 7.43 -2.82
C ARG A 114 -15.36 7.21 -4.31
#